data_AF-A0A6B3GW15-F1
#
_entry.id   AF-A0A6B3GW15-F1
#
_cell.length_a   1.000
_cell.length_b   1.000
_cell.length_c   1.000
_cell.angle_alpha   90.00
_cell.angle_beta   90.00
_cell.angle_gamma   90.00
#
_symmetry.space_group_name_H-M   'P 1'
#
loop_
_entity.id
_entity.type
_entity.pdbx_description
1 polymer ?
#
loop_
_entity_poly.entity_id
_entity_poly.type
_entity_poly.pdbx_seq_one_letter_code
_entity_poly.pdbx_strand_id
1 'polypeptide(L)'
;IDGVLMDVRGATYETWDDLKTYCRCVAGAIGRLSLGVFGTAPGARGAERAAEYADTLGLALQLTNILRDVREDAGNGRTYLPADDLA
;
A
#
# COMPACT_ATOMS: atom_id res chain seq x y z
N ILE A 1 -11.58 4.11 -0.77
CA ILE A 1 -12.09 4.76 0.46
C ILE A 1 -11.84 3.86 1.67
N ASP A 2 -12.06 2.56 1.56
CA ASP A 2 -11.87 1.59 2.64
C ASP A 2 -10.55 1.71 3.40
N GLY A 3 -9.42 1.89 2.71
CA GLY A 3 -8.12 2.09 3.37
C GLY A 3 -8.08 3.32 4.28
N VAL A 4 -8.66 4.44 3.84
CA VAL A 4 -8.77 5.66 4.67
C VAL A 4 -9.74 5.44 5.85
N LEU A 5 -10.78 4.63 5.68
CA LEU A 5 -11.67 4.26 6.79
C LEU A 5 -10.95 3.38 7.82
N MET A 6 -10.03 2.51 7.41
CA MET A 6 -9.18 1.74 8.33
C MET A 6 -8.32 2.68 9.18
N ASP A 7 -7.75 3.72 8.57
CA ASP A 7 -7.00 4.75 9.29
C ASP A 7 -7.86 5.50 10.33
N VAL A 8 -9.08 5.90 9.97
CA VAL A 8 -9.99 6.60 10.88
C VAL A 8 -10.43 5.71 12.04
N ARG A 9 -10.58 4.40 11.79
CA ARG A 9 -10.99 3.43 12.80
C ARG A 9 -9.83 2.93 13.67
N GLY A 10 -8.59 3.34 13.39
CA GLY A 10 -7.41 2.91 14.14
C GLY A 10 -7.13 1.41 13.97
N ALA A 11 -7.25 0.90 12.75
CA ALA A 11 -6.98 -0.51 12.47
C ALA A 11 -5.55 -0.90 12.89
N THR A 12 -5.43 -2.09 13.47
CA THR A 12 -4.15 -2.75 13.78
C THR A 12 -3.96 -3.95 12.88
N TYR A 13 -2.72 -4.37 12.68
CA TYR A 13 -2.36 -5.45 11.75
C TYR A 13 -1.68 -6.55 12.54
N GLU A 14 -2.25 -7.75 12.50
CA GLU A 14 -1.64 -8.91 13.17
C GLU A 14 -0.59 -9.53 12.26
N THR A 15 -0.98 -9.74 10.99
CA THR A 15 -0.18 -10.45 10.00
C THR A 15 0.24 -9.55 8.83
N TRP A 16 1.22 -10.01 8.07
CA TRP A 16 1.59 -9.41 6.79
C TRP A 16 0.41 -9.25 5.83
N ASP A 17 -0.50 -10.23 5.75
CA ASP A 17 -1.63 -10.18 4.82
C ASP A 17 -2.66 -9.10 5.20
N ASP A 18 -2.80 -8.80 6.49
CA ASP A 18 -3.62 -7.66 6.96
C ASP A 18 -3.02 -6.34 6.49
N LEU A 19 -1.71 -6.14 6.72
CA LEU A 19 -1.01 -4.93 6.30
C LEU A 19 -1.03 -4.80 4.76
N LYS A 20 -0.80 -5.90 4.04
CA LYS A 20 -0.84 -5.92 2.57
C LYS A 20 -2.20 -5.51 2.03
N THR A 21 -3.29 -5.89 2.71
CA THR A 21 -4.65 -5.48 2.35
C THR A 21 -4.81 -3.97 2.50
N TYR A 22 -4.37 -3.40 3.62
CA TYR A 22 -4.34 -1.96 3.80
C TYR A 22 -3.52 -1.24 2.70
N CYS A 23 -2.29 -1.68 2.44
CA CYS A 23 -1.43 -1.10 1.41
C CYS A 23 -2.06 -1.13 0.01
N ARG A 24 -2.77 -2.21 -0.34
CA ARG A 24 -3.51 -2.28 -1.60
C ARG A 24 -4.61 -1.22 -1.67
N CYS A 25 -5.35 -1.02 -0.58
CA CYS A 25 -6.42 -0.03 -0.53
C CYS A 25 -5.92 1.42 -0.64
N VAL A 26 -4.79 1.75 0.00
CA VAL A 26 -4.29 3.14 0.04
C VAL A 26 -3.31 3.49 -1.07
N ALA A 27 -2.55 2.53 -1.59
CA ALA A 27 -1.51 2.78 -2.59
C ALA A 27 -1.68 1.98 -3.89
N GLY A 28 -2.06 0.70 -3.81
CA GLY A 28 -2.34 -0.10 -5.02
C GLY A 28 -3.45 0.51 -5.89
N ALA A 29 -4.54 0.95 -5.25
CA ALA A 29 -5.63 1.65 -5.92
C ALA A 29 -5.18 2.91 -6.69
N ILE A 30 -4.21 3.67 -6.16
CA ILE A 30 -3.65 4.85 -6.82
C ILE A 30 -2.78 4.46 -8.03
N GLY A 31 -1.99 3.38 -7.91
CA GLY A 31 -1.26 2.83 -9.05
C GLY A 31 -2.20 2.43 -10.19
N ARG A 32 -3.31 1.75 -9.87
CA ARG A 32 -4.35 1.35 -10.84
C ARG A 32 -5.03 2.55 -11.48
N LEU A 33 -5.38 3.57 -10.69
CA LEU A 33 -5.94 4.82 -11.20
C LEU A 33 -4.97 5.49 -12.18
N SER A 34 -3.69 5.53 -11.84
CA SER A 34 -2.63 6.13 -12.68
C SER A 34 -2.54 5.43 -14.04
N LEU A 35 -2.65 4.10 -14.08
CA LEU A 35 -2.75 3.37 -15.36
C LEU A 35 -4.00 3.74 -16.17
N GLY A 36 -5.13 3.97 -15.51
CA GLY A 36 -6.35 4.42 -16.18
C GLY A 36 -6.22 5.83 -16.79
N VAL A 37 -5.47 6.72 -16.14
CA VAL A 37 -5.25 8.10 -16.60
C VAL A 37 -4.18 8.18 -17.69
N PHE A 38 -3.04 7.52 -17.49
CA PHE A 38 -1.88 7.65 -18.38
C PHE A 38 -1.81 6.56 -19.46
N GLY A 39 -2.50 5.45 -19.25
CA GLY A 39 -2.44 4.29 -20.13
C GLY A 39 -1.07 3.61 -20.15
N THR A 40 -0.88 2.75 -21.14
CA THR A 40 0.39 2.10 -21.44
C THR A 40 0.77 2.39 -22.89
N ALA A 41 2.08 2.46 -23.19
CA ALA A 41 2.52 2.60 -24.57
C ALA A 41 2.25 1.31 -25.39
N PRO A 42 1.70 1.40 -26.61
CA PRO A 42 1.49 0.24 -27.48
C PRO A 42 2.81 -0.52 -27.74
N GLY A 43 2.79 -1.84 -27.57
CA GLY A 43 3.97 -2.69 -27.77
C GLY A 43 5.05 -2.56 -26.69
N ALA A 44 4.81 -1.79 -25.62
CA ALA A 44 5.73 -1.75 -24.49
C ALA A 44 5.85 -3.13 -23.86
N ARG A 45 7.09 -3.53 -23.55
CA ARG A 45 7.37 -4.78 -22.87
C ARG A 45 6.65 -4.82 -21.52
N GLY A 46 5.83 -5.84 -21.29
CA GLY A 46 5.12 -6.03 -20.03
C GLY A 46 3.86 -5.17 -19.89
N ALA A 47 3.35 -4.56 -20.97
CA ALA A 47 2.10 -3.80 -20.94
C ALA A 47 0.92 -4.63 -20.43
N GLU A 48 0.89 -5.93 -20.75
CA GLU A 48 -0.12 -6.88 -20.27
C GLU A 48 -0.08 -7.11 -18.75
N ARG A 49 1.08 -6.85 -18.11
CA ARG A 49 1.29 -6.94 -16.66
C ARG A 49 1.30 -5.59 -15.96
N ALA A 50 1.03 -4.49 -16.67
CA ALA A 50 1.11 -3.14 -16.10
C ALA A 50 0.29 -3.01 -14.80
N ALA A 51 -0.90 -3.60 -14.80
CA ALA A 51 -1.79 -3.73 -13.65
C ALA A 51 -1.13 -4.37 -12.41
N GLU A 52 -0.41 -5.48 -12.60
CA GLU A 52 0.32 -6.18 -11.54
C GLU A 52 1.49 -5.34 -11.03
N TYR A 53 2.20 -4.67 -11.94
CA TYR A 53 3.30 -3.77 -11.58
C TYR A 53 2.82 -2.56 -10.80
N ALA A 54 1.68 -1.98 -11.16
CA ALA A 54 1.08 -0.88 -10.40
C ALA A 54 0.73 -1.29 -8.97
N ASP A 55 0.15 -2.47 -8.76
CA ASP A 55 -0.14 -2.97 -7.42
C ASP A 55 1.13 -3.23 -6.62
N THR A 56 2.12 -3.86 -7.25
CA THR A 56 3.40 -4.20 -6.62
C THR A 56 4.18 -2.94 -6.24
N LEU A 57 4.23 -1.96 -7.13
CA LEU A 57 4.87 -0.68 -6.88
C LEU A 57 4.13 0.10 -5.79
N GLY A 58 2.79 0.14 -5.82
CA GLY A 58 1.99 0.78 -4.78
C GLY A 58 2.26 0.17 -3.41
N LEU A 59 2.29 -1.17 -3.33
CA LEU A 59 2.67 -1.87 -2.10
C LEU A 59 4.09 -1.47 -1.63
N ALA A 60 5.08 -1.53 -2.52
CA ALA A 60 6.47 -1.19 -2.17
C ALA A 60 6.65 0.26 -1.70
N LEU A 61 6.00 1.22 -2.36
CA LEU A 61 6.04 2.63 -1.97
C LEU A 61 5.34 2.85 -0.62
N GLN A 62 4.23 2.16 -0.36
CA GLN A 62 3.55 2.30 0.92
C GLN A 62 4.36 1.71 2.08
N LEU A 63 5.00 0.56 1.88
CA LEU A 63 5.94 0.01 2.86
C LEU A 63 7.11 0.97 3.10
N THR A 64 7.60 1.61 2.04
CA THR A 64 8.66 2.61 2.15
C THR A 64 8.22 3.78 3.02
N ASN A 65 6.98 4.28 2.86
CA ASN A 65 6.44 5.32 3.72
C ASN A 65 6.33 4.85 5.18
N ILE A 66 5.75 3.67 5.43
CA ILE A 66 5.60 3.09 6.77
C ILE A 66 6.96 2.96 7.48
N LEU A 67 7.97 2.45 6.77
CA LEU A 67 9.31 2.27 7.34
C LEU A 67 10.02 3.59 7.58
N ARG A 68 9.86 4.57 6.68
CA ARG A 68 10.42 5.92 6.82
C ARG A 68 9.84 6.63 8.04
N ASP A 69 8.53 6.51 8.26
CA ASP A 69 7.77 7.33 9.19
C ASP A 69 7.45 6.60 10.52
N VAL A 70 8.02 5.40 10.73
CA VAL A 70 7.70 4.51 11.87
C VAL A 70 7.70 5.19 13.24
N ARG A 71 8.65 6.09 13.50
CA ARG A 71 8.75 6.83 14.78
C ARG A 71 7.68 7.90 14.90
N GLU A 72 7.39 8.60 13.81
CA GLU A 72 6.37 9.65 13.77
C GLU A 72 4.99 9.04 13.95
N ASP A 73 4.69 7.97 13.22
CA ASP A 73 3.43 7.23 13.32
C ASP A 73 3.20 6.71 14.73
N ALA A 74 4.21 6.11 15.36
CA ALA A 74 4.12 5.65 16.75
C ALA A 74 3.86 6.81 17.73
N GLY A 75 4.49 7.98 17.51
CA GLY A 75 4.23 9.19 18.27
C GLY A 75 2.80 9.71 18.13
N ASN A 76 2.17 9.45 16.99
CA ASN A 76 0.77 9.76 16.69
C ASN A 76 -0.21 8.64 17.09
N GLY A 77 0.27 7.61 17.79
CA GLY A 77 -0.55 6.49 18.27
C GLY A 77 -0.93 5.48 17.19
N ARG A 78 -0.15 5.37 16.11
CA ARG A 78 -0.36 4.43 15.01
C ARG A 78 0.79 3.43 14.90
N THR A 79 0.46 2.15 14.71
CA THR A 79 1.44 1.10 14.41
C THR A 79 0.97 0.33 13.19
N TYR A 80 1.75 0.41 12.11
CA TYR A 80 1.48 -0.31 10.85
C TYR A 80 2.22 -1.64 10.74
N LEU A 81 3.33 -1.80 11.45
CA LEU A 81 4.10 -3.06 11.43
C LEU A 81 3.26 -4.19 12.05
N PRO A 82 3.21 -5.38 11.42
CA PRO A 82 2.46 -6.50 11.95
C PRO A 82 2.94 -6.93 13.34
N ALA A 83 2.00 -7.33 14.21
CA ALA A 83 2.34 -7.79 15.56
C ALA A 83 3.25 -9.05 15.54
N ASP A 84 3.00 -9.98 14.62
CA ASP A 84 3.81 -11.20 14.45
C ASP A 84 5.28 -10.91 14.11
N ASP A 85 5.54 -9.83 13.37
CA ASP A 85 6.90 -9.43 12.97
C ASP A 85 7.65 -8.71 14.10
N LEU A 86 6.95 -8.28 15.16
CA LEU A 86 7.50 -7.58 16.34
C LEU A 86 7.69 -8.49 17.56
N ALA A 87 7.18 -9.73 17.50
CA ALA A 87 7.18 -10.71 18.60
C ALA A 87 8.55 -11.38 18.84
#